data_AF-A0A9X9QEU4-F1
#
_entry.id   AF-A0A9X9QEU4-F1
#
_cell.length_a   1.000
_cell.length_b   1.000
_cell.length_c   1.000
_cell.angle_alpha   90.00
_cell.angle_beta   90.00
_cell.angle_gamma   90.00
#
_symmetry.space_group_name_H-M   'P 1'
#
loop_
_entity.id
_entity.type
_entity.pdbx_description
1 polymer ?
#
loop_
_entity_poly.entity_id
_entity_poly.type
_entity_poly.pdbx_seq_one_letter_code
_entity_poly.pdbx_strand_id
1 'polypeptide(L)'
;MWNNRVLYSYNFYPISSPHDPFQYFTFDYGENFVTPFGKWLRTFSGKLLHFNRSPIMTRVSASGKYCAEDEKGYAVAYEYISQKARLERSQVRFRDKVDSDYNRCVAELSSFIEGSIISFSMVKEGSVPYCRVKHLVRYIMSRESLILDSTTQCEERKESVCFVADMALAAEDILDSYHHLTMAKMGQANTYLVSIAGKLYITIDSGTNNEYLIFTRNRRQSDDEVIQYLIQNESNEIRADIPNFKLARFRIF
;
A
#
# COMPACT_ATOMS: atom_id res chain seq x y z
N MET A 1 -9.21 -16.53 -1.11
CA MET A 1 -9.15 -17.20 0.21
C MET A 1 -8.63 -16.20 1.24
N TRP A 2 -9.38 -15.93 2.31
CA TRP A 2 -8.88 -15.16 3.45
C TRP A 2 -7.89 -16.05 4.19
N ASN A 3 -6.60 -15.86 3.94
CA ASN A 3 -5.55 -16.61 4.64
C ASN A 3 -5.67 -16.31 6.14
N ASN A 4 -6.02 -17.33 6.92
CA ASN A 4 -5.89 -17.31 8.38
C ASN A 4 -4.41 -17.05 8.72
N ARG A 5 -4.05 -15.79 8.89
CA ARG A 5 -2.70 -15.39 9.30
C ARG A 5 -2.52 -15.83 10.75
N VAL A 6 -1.78 -16.91 10.96
CA VAL A 6 -1.42 -17.39 12.29
C VAL A 6 -0.33 -16.47 12.84
N LEU A 7 -0.60 -15.83 13.98
CA LEU A 7 0.42 -15.05 14.69
C LEU A 7 1.29 -16.01 15.49
N TYR A 8 2.56 -16.09 15.13
CA TYR A 8 3.58 -16.87 15.83
C TYR A 8 4.28 -16.01 16.88
N SER A 9 4.74 -16.67 17.94
CA SER A 9 5.55 -16.05 18.98
C SER A 9 6.88 -16.79 19.10
N TYR A 10 8.01 -16.09 19.14
CA TYR A 10 9.33 -16.68 19.26
C TYR A 10 10.11 -16.02 20.38
N ASN A 11 10.83 -16.84 21.15
CA ASN A 11 11.74 -16.35 22.17
C ASN A 11 13.18 -16.37 21.66
N PHE A 12 13.91 -15.30 21.88
CA PHE A 12 15.35 -15.25 21.64
C PHE A 12 16.08 -15.34 22.97
N TYR A 13 16.94 -16.36 23.09
CA TYR A 13 17.71 -16.61 24.30
C TYR A 13 19.19 -16.30 24.08
N PRO A 14 19.85 -15.62 25.02
CA PRO A 14 21.29 -15.62 25.09
C PRO A 14 21.80 -16.98 25.58
N ILE A 15 23.00 -17.40 25.16
CA ILE A 15 23.61 -18.67 25.62
C ILE A 15 23.98 -18.61 27.10
N SER A 16 24.45 -17.47 27.59
CA SER A 16 25.04 -17.34 28.93
C SER A 16 25.04 -15.89 29.41
N SER A 17 23.91 -15.18 29.32
CA SER A 17 23.83 -13.76 29.69
C SER A 17 22.83 -13.54 30.84
N PRO A 18 23.03 -12.52 31.69
CA PRO A 18 21.99 -12.04 32.63
C PRO A 18 20.82 -11.34 31.91
N HIS A 19 20.86 -11.17 30.59
CA HIS A 19 19.80 -10.53 29.83
C HIS A 19 18.56 -11.43 29.72
N ASP A 20 17.41 -10.85 30.03
CA ASP A 20 16.13 -11.54 29.87
C ASP A 20 15.90 -11.92 28.41
N PRO A 21 15.38 -13.13 28.15
CA PRO A 21 14.98 -13.52 26.81
C PRO A 21 13.91 -12.56 26.30
N PHE A 22 14.03 -12.11 25.05
CA PHE A 22 13.03 -11.26 24.45
C PHE A 22 12.06 -12.08 23.60
N GLN A 23 10.78 -11.71 23.70
CA GLN A 23 9.69 -12.32 22.94
C GLN A 23 9.37 -11.45 21.72
N TYR A 24 9.28 -12.08 20.56
CA TYR A 24 8.97 -11.47 19.27
C TYR A 24 7.76 -12.14 18.64
N PHE A 25 6.94 -11.38 17.92
CA PHE A 25 5.73 -11.87 17.26
C PHE A 25 5.78 -11.60 15.76
N THR A 26 5.41 -12.58 14.94
CA THR A 26 5.36 -12.43 13.46
C THR A 26 4.33 -13.36 12.84
N PHE A 27 3.87 -13.03 11.64
CA PHE A 27 3.04 -13.93 10.82
C PHE A 27 3.87 -14.90 9.98
N ASP A 28 5.18 -14.72 9.94
CA ASP A 28 6.09 -15.61 9.23
C ASP A 28 6.40 -16.86 10.07
N TYR A 29 6.42 -17.99 9.39
CA TYR A 29 6.89 -19.23 9.99
C TYR A 29 8.39 -19.13 10.32
N GLY A 30 8.81 -19.78 11.42
CA GLY A 30 10.09 -19.50 12.07
C GLY A 30 11.33 -19.73 11.21
N GLU A 31 11.26 -20.67 10.27
CA GLU A 31 12.33 -20.90 9.29
C GLU A 31 12.41 -19.76 8.25
N ASN A 32 11.26 -19.25 7.80
CA ASN A 32 11.18 -18.19 6.80
C ASN A 32 11.63 -16.83 7.34
N PHE A 33 11.40 -16.57 8.63
CA PHE A 33 11.87 -15.36 9.31
C PHE A 33 13.41 -15.31 9.39
N VAL A 34 14.06 -16.47 9.57
CA VAL A 34 15.52 -16.54 9.69
C VAL A 34 16.23 -16.52 8.34
N THR A 35 15.59 -16.90 7.25
CA THR A 35 16.32 -17.01 5.96
C THR A 35 16.99 -15.70 5.52
N PRO A 36 16.35 -14.52 5.60
CA PRO A 36 17.01 -13.25 5.28
C PRO A 36 17.98 -12.81 6.39
N PHE A 37 17.59 -12.97 7.65
CA PHE A 37 18.30 -12.46 8.81
C PHE A 37 19.53 -13.31 9.19
N GLY A 38 19.40 -14.63 9.22
CA GLY A 38 20.50 -15.57 9.44
C GLY A 38 21.54 -15.50 8.32
N LYS A 39 21.14 -15.24 7.07
CA LYS A 39 22.09 -14.93 5.98
C LYS A 39 22.84 -13.63 6.26
N TRP A 40 22.14 -12.55 6.62
CA TRP A 40 22.78 -11.27 6.95
C TRP A 40 23.72 -11.36 8.16
N LEU A 41 23.28 -12.01 9.25
CA LEU A 41 24.08 -12.21 10.46
C LEU A 41 25.36 -12.99 10.17
N ARG A 42 25.24 -14.08 9.40
CA ARG A 42 26.39 -14.87 8.95
C ARG A 42 27.35 -14.03 8.11
N THR A 43 26.85 -13.22 7.18
CA THR A 43 27.67 -12.37 6.31
C THR A 43 28.37 -11.24 7.08
N PHE A 44 27.70 -10.60 8.05
CA PHE A 44 28.20 -9.41 8.72
C PHE A 44 29.04 -9.70 9.97
N SER A 45 28.75 -10.80 10.66
CA SER A 45 29.38 -11.13 11.95
C SER A 45 30.04 -12.51 12.00
N GLY A 46 29.84 -13.35 10.97
CA GLY A 46 30.28 -14.74 10.97
C GLY A 46 29.47 -15.65 11.90
N LYS A 47 28.42 -15.13 12.55
CA LYS A 47 27.66 -15.84 13.59
C LYS A 47 26.39 -16.49 13.07
N LEU A 48 25.97 -17.54 13.77
CA LEU A 48 24.76 -18.29 13.46
C LEU A 48 23.68 -18.11 14.53
N LEU A 49 22.43 -18.25 14.08
CA LEU A 49 21.25 -18.35 14.93
C LEU A 49 20.60 -19.70 14.70
N HIS A 50 20.47 -20.47 15.77
CA HIS A 50 19.86 -21.78 15.73
C HIS A 50 18.38 -21.66 16.04
N PHE A 51 17.54 -22.02 15.09
CA PHE A 51 16.10 -22.13 15.30
C PHE A 51 15.74 -23.50 15.85
N ASN A 52 15.00 -23.52 16.95
CA ASN A 52 14.39 -24.71 17.50
C ASN A 52 12.87 -24.50 17.56
N ARG A 53 12.13 -25.29 16.77
CA ARG A 53 10.67 -25.28 16.81
C ARG A 53 10.19 -25.79 18.18
N SER A 54 9.14 -25.18 18.72
CA SER A 54 8.50 -25.71 19.92
C SER A 54 7.71 -26.97 19.54
N PRO A 55 7.84 -28.09 20.30
CA PRO A 55 7.04 -29.28 20.07
C PRO A 55 5.55 -29.06 20.40
N ILE A 56 5.21 -27.98 21.11
CA ILE A 56 3.86 -27.66 21.56
C ILE A 56 3.48 -26.26 21.05
N MET A 57 2.54 -26.20 20.11
CA MET A 57 1.94 -24.96 19.60
C MET A 57 0.62 -24.66 20.33
N THR A 58 0.70 -24.20 21.58
CA THR A 58 -0.45 -23.64 22.30
C THR A 58 -0.34 -22.13 22.38
N ARG A 59 -1.47 -21.40 22.54
CA ARG A 59 -1.47 -19.93 22.64
C ARG A 59 -0.66 -19.37 23.81
N VAL A 60 -0.35 -20.20 24.81
CA VAL A 60 0.36 -19.82 26.04
C VAL A 60 1.89 -20.03 25.92
N SER A 61 2.33 -20.82 24.94
CA SER A 61 3.73 -21.16 24.73
C SER A 61 4.26 -20.51 23.45
N ALA A 62 5.53 -20.07 23.46
CA ALA A 62 6.18 -19.61 22.23
C ALA A 62 6.18 -20.74 21.17
N SER A 63 5.90 -20.37 19.93
CA SER A 63 5.92 -21.23 18.74
C SER A 63 7.31 -21.80 18.42
N GLY A 64 8.36 -21.18 18.93
CA GLY A 64 9.73 -21.68 18.86
C GLY A 64 10.71 -20.77 19.59
N LYS A 65 11.99 -21.12 19.51
CA LYS A 65 13.08 -20.33 20.08
C LYS A 65 14.26 -20.19 19.14
N TYR A 66 14.95 -19.07 19.24
CA TYR A 66 16.22 -18.82 18.58
C TYR A 66 17.32 -18.72 19.62
N CYS A 67 18.41 -19.45 19.40
CA CYS A 67 19.60 -19.40 20.23
C CYS A 67 20.74 -18.80 19.40
N ALA A 68 21.30 -17.69 19.86
CA ALA A 68 22.52 -17.13 19.28
C ALA A 68 23.73 -18.00 19.67
N GLU A 69 24.78 -18.02 18.85
CA GLU A 69 26.01 -18.78 19.11
C GLU A 69 26.91 -18.17 20.21
N ASP A 70 26.80 -16.86 20.44
CA ASP A 70 27.49 -16.14 21.52
C ASP A 70 26.76 -14.82 21.85
N GLU A 71 27.28 -14.08 22.84
CA GLU A 71 26.71 -12.80 23.27
C GLU A 71 26.74 -11.74 22.15
N LYS A 72 27.77 -11.76 21.30
CA LYS A 72 27.87 -10.83 20.17
C LYS A 72 26.76 -11.11 19.15
N GLY A 73 26.51 -12.38 18.83
CA GLY A 73 25.40 -12.79 17.97
C GLY A 73 24.04 -12.41 18.56
N TYR A 74 23.88 -12.52 19.89
CA TYR A 74 22.67 -12.09 20.59
C TYR A 74 22.45 -10.59 20.49
N ALA A 75 23.47 -9.78 20.78
CA ALA A 75 23.38 -8.31 20.74
C ALA A 75 22.99 -7.79 19.34
N VAL A 76 23.61 -8.35 18.29
CA VAL A 76 23.29 -7.99 16.91
C VAL A 76 21.86 -8.38 16.53
N ALA A 77 21.39 -9.55 16.98
CA ALA A 77 20.01 -9.98 16.74
C ALA A 77 18.98 -9.10 17.46
N TYR A 78 19.27 -8.75 18.71
CA TYR A 78 18.46 -7.86 19.52
C TYR A 78 18.32 -6.47 18.87
N GLU A 79 19.44 -5.90 18.39
CA GLU A 79 19.43 -4.60 17.75
C GLU A 79 18.59 -4.61 16.47
N TYR A 80 18.79 -5.60 15.60
CA TYR A 80 18.03 -5.74 14.36
C TYR A 80 16.52 -5.84 14.61
N ILE A 81 16.11 -6.71 15.53
CA ILE A 81 14.69 -6.91 15.85
C ILE A 81 14.10 -5.65 16.49
N SER A 82 14.84 -5.00 17.37
CA SER A 82 14.44 -3.72 17.95
C SER A 82 14.28 -2.62 16.87
N GLN A 83 15.17 -2.56 15.90
CA GLN A 83 15.06 -1.62 14.78
C GLN A 83 13.87 -1.95 13.88
N LYS A 84 13.63 -3.22 13.53
CA LYS A 84 12.45 -3.64 12.77
C LYS A 84 11.16 -3.29 13.50
N ALA A 85 11.07 -3.58 14.79
CA ALA A 85 9.92 -3.20 15.61
C ALA A 85 9.72 -1.68 15.68
N ARG A 86 10.80 -0.88 15.72
CA ARG A 86 10.73 0.59 15.65
C ARG A 86 10.21 1.06 14.29
N LEU A 87 10.69 0.48 13.19
CA LEU A 87 10.22 0.78 11.84
C LEU A 87 8.74 0.43 11.67
N GLU A 88 8.31 -0.75 12.11
CA GLU A 88 6.90 -1.15 12.09
C GLU A 88 6.03 -0.23 12.94
N ARG A 89 6.47 0.13 14.16
CA ARG A 89 5.75 1.12 15.01
C ARG A 89 5.64 2.49 14.34
N SER A 90 6.68 2.92 13.61
CA SER A 90 6.63 4.18 12.86
C SER A 90 5.60 4.12 11.71
N GLN A 91 5.45 2.97 11.06
CA GLN A 91 4.42 2.74 10.04
C GLN A 91 3.01 2.70 10.64
N VAL A 92 2.83 2.13 11.83
CA VAL A 92 1.53 2.14 12.54
C VAL A 92 1.11 3.56 12.90
N ARG A 93 2.00 4.37 13.49
CA ARG A 93 1.71 5.79 13.82
C ARG A 93 1.42 6.62 12.58
N PHE A 94 2.11 6.35 11.47
CA PHE A 94 1.82 6.99 10.19
C PHE A 94 0.42 6.63 9.69
N ARG A 95 0.03 5.34 9.79
CA ARG A 95 -1.30 4.87 9.43
C ARG A 95 -2.40 5.50 10.27
N ASP A 96 -2.24 5.56 11.59
CA ASP A 96 -3.22 6.17 12.51
C ASP A 96 -3.43 7.66 12.21
N LYS A 97 -2.35 8.40 11.90
CA LYS A 97 -2.44 9.80 11.50
C LYS A 97 -3.15 9.96 10.14
N VAL A 98 -2.80 9.13 9.16
CA VAL A 98 -3.45 9.14 7.84
C VAL A 98 -4.94 8.81 7.95
N ASP A 99 -5.33 7.88 8.81
CA ASP A 99 -6.74 7.54 9.04
C ASP A 99 -7.47 8.64 9.82
N SER A 100 -6.82 9.33 10.77
CA SER A 100 -7.39 10.53 11.42
C SER A 100 -7.63 11.68 10.44
N ASP A 101 -6.64 12.00 9.59
CA ASP A 101 -6.77 13.07 8.59
C ASP A 101 -7.83 12.71 7.54
N TYR A 102 -7.90 11.44 7.14
CA TYR A 102 -8.96 10.93 6.26
C TYR A 102 -10.34 11.06 6.90
N ASN A 103 -10.52 10.70 8.17
CA ASN A 103 -11.81 10.80 8.86
C ASN A 103 -12.31 12.25 8.96
N ARG A 104 -11.40 13.23 9.12
CA ARG A 104 -11.77 14.65 9.07
C ARG A 104 -12.25 15.07 7.68
N CYS A 105 -11.54 14.66 6.65
CA CYS A 105 -11.97 14.85 5.26
C CYS A 105 -13.34 14.21 4.99
N VAL A 106 -13.58 12.98 5.46
CA VAL A 106 -14.87 12.29 5.33
C VAL A 106 -15.99 13.08 5.99
N ALA A 107 -15.77 13.59 7.21
CA ALA A 107 -16.76 14.38 7.93
C ALA A 107 -17.10 15.68 7.20
N GLU A 108 -16.08 16.38 6.67
CA GLU A 108 -16.26 17.57 5.85
C GLU A 108 -17.01 17.26 4.55
N LEU A 109 -16.60 16.24 3.80
CA LEU A 109 -17.26 15.81 2.56
C LEU A 109 -18.70 15.35 2.78
N SER A 110 -19.00 14.76 3.94
CA SER A 110 -20.35 14.32 4.29
C SER A 110 -21.27 15.48 4.68
N SER A 111 -20.73 16.68 4.93
CA SER A 111 -21.52 17.88 5.23
C SER A 111 -22.04 18.59 3.97
N PHE A 112 -21.52 18.25 2.79
CA PHE A 112 -22.00 18.79 1.53
C PHE A 112 -23.36 18.24 1.17
N ILE A 113 -24.25 19.12 0.72
CA ILE A 113 -25.62 18.78 0.31
C ILE A 113 -25.64 18.14 -1.08
N GLU A 114 -26.69 17.36 -1.37
CA GLU A 114 -26.97 16.85 -2.71
C GLU A 114 -26.98 18.00 -3.74
N GLY A 115 -26.39 17.76 -4.92
CA GLY A 115 -26.19 18.78 -5.94
C GLY A 115 -24.96 19.68 -5.73
N SER A 116 -24.20 19.50 -4.64
CA SER A 116 -22.88 20.13 -4.50
C SER A 116 -21.90 19.58 -5.52
N ILE A 117 -21.03 20.43 -6.04
CA ILE A 117 -19.95 20.07 -6.96
C ILE A 117 -18.62 20.24 -6.24
N ILE A 118 -17.80 19.19 -6.24
CA ILE A 118 -16.47 19.19 -5.63
C ILE A 118 -15.47 18.81 -6.71
N SER A 119 -14.63 19.75 -7.13
CA SER A 119 -13.58 19.51 -8.12
C SER A 119 -12.22 19.27 -7.50
N PHE A 120 -11.30 18.69 -8.27
CA PHE A 120 -9.91 18.52 -7.83
C PHE A 120 -9.18 19.85 -7.67
N SER A 121 -9.45 20.83 -8.54
CA SER A 121 -8.93 22.20 -8.38
C SER A 121 -9.35 22.82 -7.04
N MET A 122 -10.62 22.70 -6.64
CA MET A 122 -11.12 23.22 -5.36
C MET A 122 -10.39 22.62 -4.17
N VAL A 123 -10.12 21.31 -4.18
CA VAL A 123 -9.36 20.66 -3.10
C VAL A 123 -7.90 21.11 -3.12
N LYS A 124 -7.29 21.29 -4.30
CA LYS A 124 -5.92 21.80 -4.43
C LYS A 124 -5.76 23.24 -3.94
N GLU A 125 -6.77 24.07 -4.17
CA GLU A 125 -6.82 25.47 -3.72
C GLU A 125 -7.15 25.61 -2.23
N GLY A 126 -7.54 24.52 -1.57
CA GLY A 126 -7.82 24.50 -0.13
C GLY A 126 -9.26 24.88 0.23
N SER A 127 -10.19 24.89 -0.73
CA SER A 127 -11.62 25.14 -0.50
C SER A 127 -12.29 24.03 0.33
N VAL A 128 -11.63 22.87 0.45
CA VAL A 128 -11.99 21.76 1.35
C VAL A 128 -10.80 21.51 2.29
N PRO A 129 -10.59 22.35 3.31
CA PRO A 129 -9.33 22.46 4.05
C PRO A 129 -8.86 21.18 4.75
N TYR A 130 -9.75 20.26 5.13
CA TYR A 130 -9.35 18.99 5.74
C TYR A 130 -9.14 17.87 4.72
N CYS A 131 -9.46 18.11 3.45
CA CYS A 131 -9.23 17.16 2.38
C CYS A 131 -7.96 17.47 1.60
N ARG A 132 -7.23 16.40 1.28
CA ARG A 132 -6.23 16.39 0.22
C ARG A 132 -6.77 15.55 -0.92
N VAL A 133 -6.21 15.72 -2.12
CA VAL A 133 -6.58 14.94 -3.31
C VAL A 133 -6.62 13.44 -3.01
N LYS A 134 -5.58 12.86 -2.39
CA LYS A 134 -5.58 11.45 -1.97
C LYS A 134 -6.75 11.03 -1.07
N HIS A 135 -7.19 11.93 -0.16
CA HIS A 135 -8.32 11.65 0.73
C HIS A 135 -9.64 11.71 -0.04
N LEU A 136 -9.78 12.69 -0.95
CA LEU A 136 -10.93 12.80 -1.82
C LEU A 136 -11.04 11.56 -2.74
N VAL A 137 -9.95 11.16 -3.39
CA VAL A 137 -9.92 9.94 -4.24
C VAL A 137 -10.29 8.71 -3.40
N ARG A 138 -9.74 8.55 -2.18
CA ARG A 138 -10.12 7.46 -1.28
C ARG A 138 -11.60 7.50 -0.92
N TYR A 139 -12.17 8.67 -0.66
CA TYR A 139 -13.59 8.85 -0.36
C TYR A 139 -14.47 8.42 -1.54
N ILE A 140 -14.21 8.97 -2.72
CA ILE A 140 -14.95 8.68 -3.96
C ILE A 140 -14.93 7.17 -4.23
N MET A 141 -13.76 6.53 -4.18
CA MET A 141 -13.62 5.11 -4.46
C MET A 141 -14.26 4.23 -3.39
N SER A 142 -14.23 4.62 -2.12
CA SER A 142 -14.88 3.87 -1.03
C SER A 142 -16.41 3.85 -1.14
N ARG A 143 -16.99 4.89 -1.74
CA ARG A 143 -18.43 5.05 -1.95
C ARG A 143 -18.88 4.62 -3.35
N GLU A 144 -17.95 4.18 -4.19
CA GLU A 144 -18.19 3.91 -5.61
C GLU A 144 -18.85 5.11 -6.33
N SER A 145 -18.51 6.31 -5.90
CA SER A 145 -19.02 7.55 -6.48
C SER A 145 -18.44 7.79 -7.87
N LEU A 146 -19.26 8.42 -8.71
CA LEU A 146 -18.88 8.84 -10.04
C LEU A 146 -17.95 10.05 -9.98
N ILE A 147 -16.90 9.99 -10.79
CA ILE A 147 -16.10 11.16 -11.18
C ILE A 147 -16.56 11.56 -12.57
N LEU A 148 -16.71 12.87 -12.81
CA LEU A 148 -17.04 13.48 -14.10
C LEU A 148 -15.87 14.34 -14.61
N ASP A 149 -15.79 14.55 -15.92
CA ASP A 149 -14.68 15.32 -16.53
C ASP A 149 -14.91 16.84 -16.42
N SER A 150 -16.15 17.29 -16.28
CA SER A 150 -16.49 18.72 -16.21
C SER A 150 -17.64 19.02 -15.25
N THR A 151 -17.69 20.27 -14.77
CA THR A 151 -18.77 20.79 -13.93
C THR A 151 -20.11 20.81 -14.66
N THR A 152 -20.11 21.04 -15.97
CA THR A 152 -21.34 21.03 -16.79
C THR A 152 -22.04 19.66 -16.76
N GLN A 153 -21.30 18.55 -16.71
CA GLN A 153 -21.87 17.21 -16.59
C GLN A 153 -22.52 16.98 -15.20
N CYS A 154 -22.12 17.75 -14.18
CA CYS A 154 -22.71 17.68 -12.84
C CYS A 154 -24.03 18.45 -12.72
N GLU A 155 -24.25 19.49 -13.52
CA GLU A 155 -25.46 20.33 -13.41
C GLU A 155 -26.76 19.53 -13.67
N GLU A 156 -26.65 18.47 -14.46
CA GLU A 156 -27.73 17.52 -14.76
C GLU A 156 -27.97 16.49 -13.65
N ARG A 157 -27.06 16.37 -12.66
CA ARG A 157 -27.08 15.34 -11.61
C ARG A 157 -27.13 15.94 -10.22
N LYS A 158 -28.35 16.24 -9.76
CA LYS A 158 -28.58 16.87 -8.45
C LYS A 158 -28.85 15.88 -7.31
N GLU A 159 -28.96 14.59 -7.60
CA GLU A 159 -29.32 13.55 -6.63
C GLU A 159 -28.18 13.14 -5.69
N SER A 160 -26.95 13.62 -5.93
CA SER A 160 -25.79 13.31 -5.10
C SER A 160 -24.74 14.42 -5.19
N VAL A 161 -23.73 14.36 -4.32
CA VAL A 161 -22.53 15.19 -4.47
C VAL A 161 -21.79 14.75 -5.73
N CYS A 162 -21.50 15.69 -6.62
CA CYS A 162 -20.82 15.43 -7.86
C CYS A 162 -19.32 15.73 -7.75
N PHE A 163 -18.48 14.78 -8.17
CA PHE A 163 -17.02 14.92 -8.14
C PHE A 163 -16.47 15.17 -9.53
N VAL A 164 -15.61 16.16 -9.69
CA VAL A 164 -15.08 16.56 -11.00
C VAL A 164 -13.56 16.45 -11.03
N ALA A 165 -13.03 15.73 -12.02
CA ALA A 165 -11.60 15.67 -12.33
C ALA A 165 -11.23 16.71 -13.40
N ASP A 166 -11.32 17.98 -13.04
CA ASP A 166 -11.17 19.13 -13.93
C ASP A 166 -9.72 19.47 -14.31
N MET A 167 -8.74 18.82 -13.68
CA MET A 167 -7.33 19.06 -13.95
C MET A 167 -6.49 17.78 -13.86
N ALA A 168 -5.34 17.79 -14.52
CA ALA A 168 -4.29 16.79 -14.26
C ALA A 168 -3.64 17.08 -12.89
N LEU A 169 -3.34 16.01 -12.17
CA LEU A 169 -2.79 16.06 -10.82
C LEU A 169 -1.37 15.49 -10.82
N ALA A 170 -0.54 15.87 -9.85
CA ALA A 170 0.73 15.19 -9.67
C ALA A 170 0.47 13.74 -9.25
N ALA A 171 1.21 12.79 -9.83
CA ALA A 171 0.97 11.37 -9.56
C ALA A 171 1.13 11.04 -8.06
N GLU A 172 2.00 11.77 -7.35
CA GLU A 172 2.18 11.70 -5.90
C GLU A 172 0.91 11.95 -5.07
N ASP A 173 0.00 12.76 -5.60
CA ASP A 173 -1.23 13.12 -4.90
C ASP A 173 -2.30 12.04 -5.02
N ILE A 174 -2.09 11.03 -5.88
CA ILE A 174 -3.08 10.00 -6.22
C ILE A 174 -2.57 8.60 -5.88
N LEU A 175 -1.33 8.28 -6.29
CA LEU A 175 -0.78 6.93 -6.14
C LEU A 175 -0.39 6.65 -4.68
N ASP A 176 -0.70 5.44 -4.21
CA ASP A 176 -0.25 4.99 -2.88
C ASP A 176 1.27 4.71 -2.88
N SER A 177 1.83 4.39 -4.05
CA SER A 177 3.24 4.10 -4.29
C SER A 177 3.65 4.63 -5.66
N TYR A 178 4.84 5.22 -5.73
CA TYR A 178 5.47 5.68 -6.97
C TYR A 178 5.98 4.54 -7.86
N HIS A 179 5.94 3.31 -7.37
CA HIS A 179 6.34 2.15 -8.14
C HIS A 179 5.10 1.43 -8.66
N HIS A 180 5.12 1.13 -9.96
CA HIS A 180 4.19 0.18 -10.55
C HIS A 180 4.41 -1.19 -9.93
N LEU A 181 3.33 -1.97 -9.81
CA LEU A 181 3.38 -3.36 -9.37
C LEU A 181 3.78 -4.28 -10.51
N THR A 182 3.29 -3.96 -11.72
CA THR A 182 3.73 -4.59 -12.96
C THR A 182 3.44 -3.67 -14.14
N MET A 183 4.05 -3.95 -15.29
CA MET A 183 3.94 -3.16 -16.51
C MET A 183 3.78 -4.07 -17.72
N ALA A 184 3.04 -3.64 -18.73
CA ALA A 184 2.81 -4.39 -19.95
C ALA A 184 2.66 -3.43 -21.14
N LYS A 185 3.11 -3.83 -22.34
CA LYS A 185 2.80 -3.08 -23.56
C LYS A 185 1.58 -3.70 -24.24
N MET A 186 0.42 -3.04 -24.12
CA MET A 186 -0.83 -3.54 -24.70
C MET A 186 -1.12 -2.81 -26.00
N GLY A 187 -0.98 -3.52 -27.12
CA GLY A 187 -0.98 -2.90 -28.45
C GLY A 187 0.22 -1.95 -28.59
N GLN A 188 -0.05 -0.67 -28.85
CA GLN A 188 1.00 0.36 -28.92
C GLN A 188 1.18 1.16 -27.62
N ALA A 189 0.35 0.93 -26.61
CA ALA A 189 0.34 1.73 -25.39
C ALA A 189 1.10 1.04 -24.25
N ASN A 190 1.91 1.80 -23.51
CA ASN A 190 2.48 1.34 -22.27
C ASN A 190 1.42 1.41 -21.17
N THR A 191 1.28 0.33 -20.42
CA THR A 191 0.27 0.20 -19.37
C THR A 191 0.92 -0.26 -18.07
N TYR A 192 0.38 0.18 -16.94
CA TYR A 192 0.96 -0.07 -15.63
C TYR A 192 -0.12 -0.38 -14.61
N LEU A 193 0.11 -1.42 -13.82
CA LEU A 193 -0.69 -1.70 -12.64
C LEU A 193 -0.14 -0.92 -11.45
N VAL A 194 -0.97 -0.07 -10.85
CA VAL A 194 -0.62 0.78 -9.72
C VAL A 194 -1.64 0.60 -8.59
N SER A 195 -1.30 1.11 -7.39
CA SER A 195 -2.23 1.19 -6.26
C SER A 195 -2.70 2.62 -6.07
N ILE A 196 -4.02 2.80 -5.99
CA ILE A 196 -4.68 4.08 -5.73
C ILE A 196 -5.73 3.84 -4.65
N ALA A 197 -5.61 4.55 -3.52
CA ALA A 197 -6.54 4.44 -2.40
C ALA A 197 -6.74 2.99 -1.89
N GLY A 198 -5.66 2.21 -1.87
CA GLY A 198 -5.64 0.81 -1.43
C GLY A 198 -6.27 -0.17 -2.42
N LYS A 199 -6.51 0.25 -3.66
CA LYS A 199 -7.10 -0.56 -4.73
C LYS A 199 -6.19 -0.57 -5.96
N LEU A 200 -6.25 -1.66 -6.71
CA LEU A 200 -5.47 -1.83 -7.93
C LEU A 200 -6.14 -1.14 -9.11
N TYR A 201 -5.34 -0.41 -9.90
CA TYR A 201 -5.77 0.25 -11.13
C TYR A 201 -4.75 0.05 -12.24
N ILE A 202 -5.26 -0.19 -13.43
CA ILE A 202 -4.53 -0.17 -14.68
C ILE A 202 -4.53 1.27 -15.18
N THR A 203 -3.33 1.80 -15.40
CA THR A 203 -3.09 3.13 -15.98
C THR A 203 -2.42 2.99 -17.32
N ILE A 204 -2.65 3.96 -18.21
CA ILE A 204 -2.05 3.96 -19.55
C ILE A 204 -1.23 5.22 -19.72
N ASP A 205 -0.03 5.08 -20.28
CA ASP A 205 0.80 6.20 -20.70
C ASP A 205 0.09 6.98 -21.81
N SER A 206 -0.13 8.28 -21.61
CA SER A 206 -0.70 9.12 -22.65
C SER A 206 0.28 9.40 -23.79
N GLY A 207 1.58 9.13 -23.60
CA GLY A 207 2.65 9.47 -24.53
C GLY A 207 3.03 10.96 -24.53
N THR A 208 2.37 11.77 -23.69
CA THR A 208 2.61 13.22 -23.59
C THR A 208 2.91 13.64 -22.16
N ASN A 209 3.94 14.47 -21.97
CA ASN A 209 4.30 15.08 -20.68
C ASN A 209 4.49 14.11 -19.50
N ASN A 210 4.73 12.82 -19.76
CA ASN A 210 4.71 11.75 -18.76
C ASN A 210 3.40 11.77 -17.94
N GLU A 211 2.28 12.04 -18.61
CA GLU A 211 0.93 12.00 -18.05
C GLU A 211 0.34 10.61 -18.22
N TYR A 212 -0.23 10.07 -17.13
CA TYR A 212 -0.87 8.77 -17.09
C TYR A 212 -2.38 8.91 -16.97
N LEU A 213 -3.10 8.12 -17.76
CA LEU A 213 -4.55 8.09 -17.75
C LEU A 213 -5.04 7.01 -16.78
N ILE A 214 -5.85 7.43 -15.80
CA ILE A 214 -6.56 6.55 -14.87
C ILE A 214 -7.99 6.39 -15.41
N PHE A 215 -8.32 5.17 -15.82
CA PHE A 215 -9.65 4.89 -16.38
C PHE A 215 -10.63 4.59 -15.26
N THR A 216 -11.70 5.38 -15.20
CA THR A 216 -12.86 5.12 -14.34
C THR A 216 -14.08 5.01 -15.24
N ARG A 217 -14.46 3.78 -15.60
CA ARG A 217 -15.62 3.48 -16.47
C ARG A 217 -16.92 3.71 -15.70
N ASN A 218 -17.29 4.96 -15.44
CA ASN A 218 -18.44 5.35 -14.59
C ASN A 218 -18.45 4.74 -13.16
N ARG A 219 -17.50 3.86 -12.84
CA ARG A 219 -17.27 3.12 -11.60
C ARG A 219 -15.79 2.74 -11.55
N ARG A 220 -15.35 2.28 -10.38
CA ARG A 220 -14.02 1.69 -10.16
C ARG A 220 -13.77 0.53 -11.16
N GLN A 221 -12.52 0.37 -11.60
CA GLN A 221 -12.10 -0.81 -12.38
C GLN A 221 -12.38 -2.09 -11.60
N SER A 222 -13.01 -3.06 -12.25
CA SER A 222 -13.38 -4.32 -11.63
C SER A 222 -12.14 -5.17 -11.33
N ASP A 223 -12.23 -6.00 -10.29
CA ASP A 223 -11.16 -6.94 -9.97
C ASP A 223 -10.94 -7.93 -11.13
N ASP A 224 -11.98 -8.25 -11.90
CA ASP A 224 -11.90 -9.09 -13.11
C ASP A 224 -11.04 -8.45 -14.21
N GLU A 225 -11.21 -7.14 -14.47
CA GLU A 225 -10.35 -6.41 -15.42
C GLU A 225 -8.87 -6.44 -15.00
N VAL A 226 -8.60 -6.29 -13.70
CA VAL A 226 -7.24 -6.40 -13.15
C VAL A 226 -6.69 -7.81 -13.30
N ILE A 227 -7.49 -8.85 -13.04
CA ILE A 227 -7.09 -10.24 -13.21
C ILE A 227 -6.78 -10.53 -14.69
N GLN A 228 -7.63 -10.10 -15.61
CA GLN A 228 -7.41 -10.26 -17.05
C GLN A 228 -6.13 -9.55 -17.50
N TYR A 229 -5.87 -8.35 -16.98
CA TYR A 229 -4.63 -7.63 -17.23
C TYR A 229 -3.40 -8.42 -16.79
N LEU A 230 -3.43 -9.01 -15.60
CA LEU A 230 -2.34 -9.83 -15.08
C LEU A 230 -2.08 -11.08 -15.93
N ILE A 231 -3.14 -11.78 -16.35
CA ILE A 231 -3.05 -12.96 -17.23
C ILE A 231 -2.42 -12.58 -18.58
N GLN A 232 -2.88 -11.47 -19.17
CA GLN A 232 -2.36 -10.97 -20.44
C GLN A 232 -0.89 -10.56 -20.32
N ASN A 233 -0.53 -9.92 -19.21
CA ASN A 233 0.83 -9.49 -18.96
C ASN A 233 1.81 -10.67 -18.81
N GLU A 234 1.41 -11.74 -18.13
CA GLU A 234 2.21 -12.96 -18.04
C GLU A 234 2.50 -13.57 -19.42
N SER A 235 1.55 -13.45 -20.34
CA SER A 235 1.65 -13.95 -21.71
C SER A 235 2.33 -12.96 -22.67
N ASN A 236 2.67 -11.75 -22.22
CA ASN A 236 3.15 -10.68 -23.09
C ASN A 236 4.69 -10.61 -23.07
N GLU A 237 5.30 -10.93 -24.21
CA GLU A 237 6.76 -10.88 -24.35
C GLU A 237 7.30 -9.46 -24.59
N ILE A 238 6.41 -8.50 -24.88
CA ILE A 238 6.80 -7.13 -25.20
C ILE A 238 6.84 -6.29 -23.92
N ARG A 239 8.05 -5.86 -23.56
CA ARG A 239 8.27 -5.00 -22.39
C ARG A 239 7.74 -3.59 -22.64
N ALA A 240 7.01 -3.06 -21.65
CA ALA A 240 6.72 -1.64 -21.56
C ALA A 240 7.97 -0.85 -21.17
N ASP A 241 7.95 0.45 -21.48
CA ASP A 241 8.97 1.37 -21.01
C ASP A 241 8.82 1.60 -19.49
N ILE A 242 9.93 1.90 -18.81
CA ILE A 242 9.88 2.21 -17.37
C ILE A 242 9.12 3.52 -17.17
N PRO A 243 8.05 3.55 -16.34
CA PRO A 243 7.26 4.76 -16.18
C PRO A 243 8.03 5.83 -15.38
N ASN A 244 7.78 7.09 -15.74
CA ASN A 244 8.13 8.26 -14.95
C ASN A 244 6.85 8.97 -14.50
N PHE A 245 6.23 8.48 -13.42
CA PHE A 245 4.96 8.99 -12.89
C PHE A 245 5.03 10.46 -12.45
N LYS A 246 4.80 11.39 -13.39
CA LYS A 246 4.78 12.83 -13.14
C LYS A 246 3.38 13.35 -12.91
N LEU A 247 2.50 13.14 -13.90
CA LEU A 247 1.12 13.62 -13.87
C LEU A 247 0.16 12.45 -14.04
N ALA A 248 -1.01 12.54 -13.44
CA ALA A 248 -2.09 11.60 -13.64
C ALA A 248 -3.40 12.36 -13.89
N ARG A 249 -4.18 11.87 -14.84
CA ARG A 249 -5.48 12.43 -15.21
C ARG A 249 -6.52 11.32 -15.20
N PHE A 250 -7.66 11.59 -14.60
CA PHE A 250 -8.81 10.70 -14.72
C PHE A 250 -9.43 10.90 -16.10
N ARG A 251 -9.73 9.80 -16.79
CA ARG A 251 -10.40 9.84 -18.08
C ARG A 251 -11.64 8.96 -18.02
N ILE A 252 -12.79 9.55 -18.30
CA ILE A 252 -14.09 8.91 -18.21
C ILE A 252 -14.58 8.65 -19.63
N PHE A 253 -15.13 7.45 -19.86
CA PHE A 253 -15.67 7.00 -21.14
C PHE A 253 -17.10 6.51 -20.94
#